data_AF-A0A2N2FCY5-F1
#
_entry.id   AF-A0A2N2FCY5-F1
#
_cell.length_a   1.000
_cell.length_b   1.000
_cell.length_c   1.000
_cell.angle_alpha   90.00
_cell.angle_beta   90.00
_cell.angle_gamma   90.00
#
_symmetry.space_group_name_H-M   'P 1'
#
loop_
_entity.id
_entity.type
_entity.pdbx_description
1 polymer ?
#
loop_
_entity_poly.entity_id
_entity_poly.type
_entity_poly.pdbx_seq_one_letter_code
_entity_poly.pdbx_strand_id
1 'polypeptide(L)' 'VATTGIRGLNEEELKNAKYNEAEVKKLESYTQTSQQGNQFAKSGGLKAVKFNYLPESQQGGEK' A
#
# COMPACT_ATOMS: atom_id res chain seq x y z
N VAL A 1 -12.32 -0.23 25.65
CA VAL A 1 -11.29 -0.99 24.94
C VAL A 1 -10.81 -0.15 23.76
N ALA A 2 -9.63 0.47 23.87
CA ALA A 2 -8.97 1.14 22.75
C ALA A 2 -8.02 0.11 22.11
N THR A 3 -8.49 -0.60 21.09
CA THR A 3 -7.77 -1.74 20.48
C THR A 3 -7.22 -1.44 19.10
N THR A 4 -7.19 -0.18 18.67
CA THR A 4 -6.36 0.26 17.55
C THR A 4 -5.67 1.56 17.96
N GLY A 5 -4.34 1.55 17.99
CA GLY A 5 -3.50 2.65 18.49
C GLY A 5 -3.49 3.89 17.60
N ILE A 6 -4.65 4.45 17.29
CA ILE A 6 -4.80 5.75 16.63
C ILE A 6 -4.66 6.86 17.68
N ARG A 7 -3.43 7.15 18.10
CA ARG A 7 -3.12 8.38 18.85
C ARG A 7 -3.42 9.58 17.93
N GLY A 8 -4.55 10.25 18.13
CA GLY A 8 -4.85 11.53 17.48
C GLY A 8 -6.18 11.64 16.75
N LEU A 9 -7.02 10.59 16.69
CA LEU A 9 -8.38 10.69 16.16
C LEU A 9 -9.38 10.54 17.32
N ASN A 10 -10.24 11.54 17.53
CA ASN A 10 -11.26 11.49 18.58
C ASN A 10 -12.43 10.59 18.14
N GLU A 11 -13.10 9.93 19.09
CA GLU A 11 -14.24 9.03 18.81
C GLU A 11 -15.38 9.74 18.04
N GLU A 12 -15.56 11.04 18.26
CA GLU A 12 -16.57 11.85 17.57
C GLU A 12 -16.20 12.13 16.11
N GLU A 13 -14.92 12.30 15.80
CA GLU A 13 -14.45 12.52 14.43
C GLU A 13 -14.60 11.25 13.60
N LEU A 14 -14.38 10.07 14.21
CA LEU A 14 -14.65 8.78 13.57
C LEU A 14 -16.15 8.55 13.33
N LYS A 15 -17.01 8.92 14.28
CA LYS A 15 -18.47 8.81 14.11
C LYS A 15 -18.99 9.70 12.99
N ASN A 16 -18.34 10.85 12.76
CA ASN A 16 -18.71 11.80 11.71
C ASN A 16 -17.92 11.61 10.41
N ALA A 17 -17.00 10.65 10.35
CA ALA A 17 -16.26 10.37 9.13
C ALA A 17 -17.24 9.95 8.03
N LYS A 18 -17.20 10.68 6.90
CA LYS A 18 -18.05 10.40 5.74
C LYS A 18 -17.21 9.88 4.60
N TYR A 19 -17.78 8.94 3.86
CA TYR A 19 -17.23 8.50 2.60
C TYR A 19 -17.07 9.71 1.66
N ASN A 20 -15.86 9.85 1.09
CA ASN A 20 -15.55 10.85 0.08
C ASN A 20 -15.02 10.15 -1.17
N GLU A 21 -15.90 9.96 -2.15
CA GLU A 21 -15.59 9.27 -3.40
C GLU A 21 -14.43 9.90 -4.17
N ALA A 22 -14.34 11.24 -4.18
CA ALA A 22 -13.29 11.94 -4.93
C ALA A 22 -11.90 11.66 -4.33
N GLU A 23 -11.78 11.67 -3.01
CA GLU A 23 -10.52 11.38 -2.33
C GLU A 23 -10.17 9.88 -2.40
N VAL A 24 -11.17 8.99 -2.34
CA VAL A 24 -10.95 7.54 -2.52
C VAL A 24 -10.44 7.25 -3.93
N LYS A 25 -11.07 7.83 -4.95
CA LYS A 25 -10.63 7.67 -6.35
C LYS A 25 -9.24 8.27 -6.60
N LYS A 26 -8.91 9.37 -5.94
CA LYS A 26 -7.56 9.96 -5.98
C LYS A 26 -6.53 9.04 -5.33
N LEU A 27 -6.85 8.45 -4.18
CA LEU A 27 -6.01 7.45 -3.54
C LEU A 27 -5.78 6.24 -4.47
N GLU A 28 -6.85 5.72 -5.08
CA GLU A 28 -6.76 4.62 -6.06
C GLU A 28 -5.87 4.98 -7.25
N SER A 29 -5.88 6.25 -7.70
CA SER A 29 -5.01 6.71 -8.78
C SER A 29 -3.52 6.69 -8.44
N TYR A 30 -3.16 6.73 -7.16
CA TYR A 30 -1.78 6.56 -6.69
C TYR A 30 -1.38 5.09 -6.51
N THR A 31 -2.32 4.15 -6.60
CA THR A 31 -2.02 2.72 -6.51
C THR A 31 -1.21 2.30 -7.73
N GLN A 32 0.03 1.89 -7.50
CA GLN A 32 0.90 1.33 -8.53
C GLN A 32 0.79 -0.19 -8.54
N THR A 33 0.61 -0.78 -9.71
CA THR A 33 0.64 -2.24 -9.86
C THR A 33 2.08 -2.77 -9.76
N SER A 34 2.23 -4.02 -9.34
CA SER A 34 3.53 -4.71 -9.31
C SER A 34 4.24 -4.71 -10.66
N GLN A 35 3.48 -4.71 -11.77
CA GLN A 35 4.02 -4.61 -13.12
C GLN A 35 4.63 -3.23 -13.41
N GLN A 36 3.93 -2.16 -13.05
CA GLN A 36 4.45 -0.80 -13.22
C GLN A 36 5.68 -0.55 -12.34
N GLY A 37 5.70 -1.09 -11.12
CA GLY A 37 6.87 -1.07 -10.24
C GLY A 37 8.08 -1.79 -10.86
N ASN A 38 7.87 -2.97 -11.44
CA ASN A 38 8.92 -3.69 -12.16
C ASN A 38 9.47 -2.93 -13.37
N GLN A 39 8.61 -2.26 -14.14
CA GLN A 39 9.04 -1.46 -15.29
C GLN A 39 9.85 -0.24 -14.86
N PHE A 40 9.44 0.44 -13.78
CA PHE A 40 10.20 1.55 -13.19
C PHE A 40 11.57 1.08 -12.65
N ALA A 41 11.61 -0.06 -11.98
CA ALA A 41 12.87 -0.63 -11.49
C ALA A 41 13.84 -0.92 -12.65
N LYS A 42 13.33 -1.51 -13.74
CA LYS A 42 14.12 -1.77 -14.96
C LYS A 42 14.61 -0.48 -15.62
N SER A 43 13.77 0.55 -15.75
CA SER A 43 14.19 1.83 -16.35
C SER A 43 15.24 2.55 -15.50
N GLY A 44 15.19 2.40 -14.17
CA GLY A 44 16.21 2.89 -13.25
C GLY A 44 17.46 2.01 -13.15
N GLY A 45 17.56 0.93 -13.92
CA GLY A 45 18.71 0.01 -13.88
C GLY A 45 18.82 -0.84 -12.60
N LEU A 46 17.76 -0.88 -11.80
CA LEU A 46 17.69 -1.73 -10.61
C LEU A 46 17.60 -3.20 -11.02
N LYS A 47 18.39 -4.04 -10.36
CA LYS A 47 18.43 -5.49 -10.57
C LYS A 47 17.89 -6.21 -9.33
N ALA A 48 17.15 -7.28 -9.56
CA ALA A 48 16.73 -8.16 -8.48
C ALA A 48 17.96 -8.84 -7.87
N VAL A 49 18.08 -8.77 -6.54
CA VAL A 49 19.13 -9.47 -5.77
C VAL A 49 18.46 -10.60 -5.01
N LYS A 50 18.90 -11.83 -5.25
CA LYS A 50 18.42 -13.00 -4.53
C LYS A 50 19.31 -13.24 -3.31
N PHE A 51 18.69 -13.35 -2.14
CA PHE A 51 19.37 -13.73 -0.90
C PHE A 51 19.09 -15.20 -0.61
N ASN A 52 20.14 -16.00 -0.45
CA ASN A 52 20.01 -17.46 -0.29
C ASN A 52 19.33 -17.88 1.03
N TYR A 53 19.28 -16.98 2.02
CA TYR A 53 18.73 -17.24 3.35
C TYR A 53 17.34 -16.62 3.56
N LEU A 54 16.86 -15.81 2.60
CA LEU A 54 15.49 -15.30 2.66
C LEU A 54 14.56 -16.34 2.03
N PRO A 55 13.42 -16.66 2.67
CA PRO A 55 12.39 -17.44 2.00
C PRO A 55 11.95 -16.71 0.74
N GLU A 56 11.51 -17.45 -0.28
CA GLU A 56 10.96 -16.83 -1.48
C GLU A 56 9.87 -15.85 -1.07
N SER A 57 10.02 -14.60 -1.51
CA SER A 57 9.02 -13.57 -1.28
C SER A 57 7.70 -14.10 -1.84
N GLN A 58 6.72 -14.35 -0.97
CA GLN A 58 5.36 -14.62 -1.40
C GLN A 58 4.97 -13.44 -2.28
N GLN A 59 4.90 -13.67 -3.59
CA GLN A 59 4.46 -12.67 -4.55
C GLN A 59 3.01 -12.35 -4.19
N GLY A 60 2.82 -11.32 -3.36
CA GLY A 60 1.53 -10.73 -3.05
C GLY A 60 1.02 -10.02 -4.29
N GLY A 61 0.45 -10.81 -5.18
CA GLY A 61 -0.23 -10.40 -6.39
C GLY A 61 -1.12 -11.57 -6.77
N GLU A 62 -2.34 -11.56 -6.22
CA GLU A 62 -3.41 -12.49 -6.55
C GLU A 62 -3.59 -12.59 -8.07
N LYS A 63 -3.83 -13.83 -8.50
CA LYS A 63 -4.13 -14.20 -9.89
C LYS A 63 -5.50 -13.69 -10.32
#